data_AF-A0A6L5G1W3-F1
#
_entry.id   AF-A0A6L5G1W3-F1
#
_cell.length_a   1.000
_cell.length_b   1.000
_cell.length_c   1.000
_cell.angle_alpha   90.00
_cell.angle_beta   90.00
_cell.angle_gamma   90.00
#
_symmetry.space_group_name_H-M   'P 1'
#
loop_
_entity.id
_entity.type
_entity.pdbx_description
1 polymer ?
#
loop_
_entity_poly.entity_id
_entity_poly.type
_entity_poly.pdbx_seq_one_letter_code
_entity_poly.pdbx_strand_id
1 'polypeptide(L)'
;MRRALCGLTIAIGSILLTPGPAVAGGSWMDWEATAYAPGQVANGHGTFSHGCCNRGTEKDGPYFAYLVRAHHGEIPPLPKDAINLEPLPNVQGEPPWDVTLSFTVPDVPSGAYNVLLCNDPCTDFLGDSMGNGFTVAPSPERAEMHPVIHRLRTRLAKHIRLLRARIERLELQHRRLQSATDQRVDLLSDRVADLERVPPTEEDRSPEPGTA
;
A
#
# COMPACT_ATOMS: atom_id res chain seq x y z
N MET A 1 -33.00 -68.55 6.96
CA MET A 1 -33.55 -67.22 7.33
C MET A 1 -32.69 -66.15 6.67
N ARG A 2 -33.24 -65.48 5.63
CA ARG A 2 -32.54 -64.45 4.83
C ARG A 2 -32.61 -63.10 5.56
N ARG A 3 -31.46 -62.46 5.80
CA ARG A 3 -31.39 -61.08 6.32
C ARG A 3 -31.08 -60.16 5.14
N ALA A 4 -32.03 -59.27 4.83
CA ALA A 4 -31.89 -58.23 3.82
C ALA A 4 -31.17 -57.02 4.43
N LEU A 5 -30.04 -56.60 3.85
CA LEU A 5 -29.40 -55.32 4.13
C LEU A 5 -30.13 -54.23 3.33
N CYS A 6 -30.73 -53.26 4.04
CA CYS A 6 -31.12 -51.98 3.45
C CYS A 6 -29.88 -51.08 3.36
N GLY A 7 -29.38 -50.88 2.14
CA GLY A 7 -28.37 -49.86 1.86
C GLY A 7 -29.04 -48.49 1.78
N LEU A 8 -28.70 -47.60 2.71
CA LEU A 8 -29.09 -46.19 2.69
C LEU A 8 -28.03 -45.40 1.92
N THR A 9 -28.31 -45.08 0.66
CA THR A 9 -27.50 -44.18 -0.17
C THR A 9 -27.79 -42.73 0.21
N ILE A 10 -26.85 -42.08 0.90
CA ILE A 10 -26.88 -40.63 1.13
C ILE A 10 -26.24 -39.95 -0.08
N ALA A 11 -27.08 -39.38 -0.95
CA ALA A 11 -26.62 -38.52 -2.04
C ALA A 11 -26.30 -37.11 -1.47
N ILE A 12 -25.02 -36.79 -1.34
CA ILE A 12 -24.56 -35.44 -0.97
C ILE A 12 -24.57 -34.58 -2.24
N GLY A 13 -25.63 -33.81 -2.42
CA GLY A 13 -25.71 -32.77 -3.45
C GLY A 13 -24.78 -31.60 -3.11
N SER A 14 -23.63 -31.53 -3.79
CA SER A 14 -22.72 -30.40 -3.67
C SER A 14 -23.25 -29.25 -4.52
N ILE A 15 -23.91 -28.27 -3.88
CA ILE A 15 -24.24 -27.00 -4.52
C ILE A 15 -22.92 -26.27 -4.75
N LEU A 16 -22.50 -26.18 -6.02
CA LEU A 16 -21.42 -25.31 -6.46
C LEU A 16 -21.89 -23.86 -6.29
N LEU A 17 -21.64 -23.26 -5.12
CA LEU A 17 -21.67 -21.82 -4.99
C LEU A 17 -20.48 -21.28 -5.78
N THR A 18 -20.72 -20.81 -7.00
CA THR A 18 -19.76 -19.94 -7.68
C THR A 18 -19.70 -18.64 -6.88
N PRO A 19 -18.57 -18.27 -6.27
CA PRO A 19 -18.45 -16.97 -5.63
C PRO A 19 -18.70 -15.91 -6.71
N GLY A 20 -19.76 -15.12 -6.54
CA GLY A 20 -19.98 -13.94 -7.36
C GLY A 20 -18.78 -13.00 -7.25
N PRO A 21 -18.51 -12.18 -8.27
CA PRO A 21 -17.46 -11.17 -8.16
C PRO A 21 -17.75 -10.32 -6.92
N ALA A 22 -16.77 -10.23 -6.03
CA ALA A 22 -16.80 -9.26 -4.96
C ALA A 22 -16.72 -7.87 -5.59
N VAL A 23 -17.87 -7.21 -5.79
CA VAL A 23 -17.93 -5.79 -6.09
C VAL A 23 -17.59 -5.09 -4.79
N ALA A 24 -16.33 -4.72 -4.62
CA ALA A 24 -15.95 -3.75 -3.61
C ALA A 24 -16.60 -2.42 -4.02
N GLY A 25 -17.77 -2.11 -3.46
CA GLY A 25 -18.44 -0.83 -3.63
C GLY A 25 -17.55 0.26 -3.03
N GLY A 26 -17.14 1.22 -3.85
CA GLY A 26 -16.29 2.33 -3.46
C GLY A 26 -16.28 3.38 -4.56
N SER A 27 -16.05 4.62 -4.17
CA SER A 27 -16.06 5.76 -5.08
C SER A 27 -14.68 6.00 -5.65
N TRP A 28 -14.59 6.12 -6.98
CA TRP A 28 -13.32 6.31 -7.67
C TRP A 28 -13.50 7.27 -8.85
N MET A 29 -12.39 7.86 -9.30
CA MET A 29 -12.34 8.64 -10.52
C MET A 29 -10.98 8.44 -11.17
N ASP A 30 -10.99 8.05 -12.44
CA ASP A 30 -9.80 7.95 -13.27
C ASP A 30 -9.70 9.15 -14.20
N TRP A 31 -8.47 9.62 -14.38
CA TRP A 31 -8.12 10.71 -15.28
C TRP A 31 -7.40 10.15 -16.52
N GLU A 32 -7.64 10.73 -17.70
CA GLU A 32 -6.95 10.32 -18.93
C GLU A 32 -5.42 10.46 -18.84
N ALA A 33 -4.94 11.44 -18.06
CA ALA A 33 -3.53 11.63 -17.76
C ALA A 33 -3.28 11.79 -16.26
N THR A 34 -2.09 11.36 -15.82
CA THR A 34 -1.62 11.54 -14.43
C THR A 34 -1.11 12.95 -14.14
N ALA A 35 -0.90 13.76 -15.17
CA ALA A 35 -0.52 15.16 -15.05
C ALA A 35 -1.01 16.00 -16.22
N TYR A 36 -1.28 17.27 -15.94
CA TYR A 36 -1.72 18.29 -16.89
C TYR A 36 -1.01 19.60 -16.58
N ALA A 37 -0.85 20.46 -17.58
CA ALA A 37 -0.40 21.85 -17.41
C ALA A 37 -1.60 22.81 -17.50
N PRO A 38 -1.49 24.04 -16.96
CA PRO A 38 -2.50 25.08 -17.17
C PRO A 38 -2.89 25.24 -18.64
N GLY A 39 -4.19 25.36 -18.91
CA GLY A 39 -4.75 25.48 -20.26
C GLY A 39 -4.98 24.15 -20.99
N GLN A 40 -4.50 23.01 -20.48
CA GLN A 40 -4.86 21.71 -21.02
C GLN A 40 -6.25 21.27 -20.54
N VAL A 41 -6.93 20.43 -21.31
CA VAL A 41 -8.22 19.84 -20.92
C VAL A 41 -7.94 18.58 -20.10
N ALA A 42 -8.51 18.53 -18.89
CA ALA A 42 -8.52 17.33 -18.06
C ALA A 42 -9.86 16.64 -18.17
N ASN A 43 -9.85 15.36 -18.56
CA ASN A 43 -11.03 14.52 -18.63
C ASN A 43 -10.93 13.42 -17.57
N GLY A 44 -11.99 13.28 -16.79
CA GLY A 44 -12.12 12.27 -15.77
C GLY A 44 -13.46 11.54 -15.87
N HIS A 45 -13.42 10.25 -15.58
CA HIS A 45 -14.61 9.41 -15.44
C HIS A 45 -14.52 8.61 -14.14
N GLY A 46 -15.63 8.53 -13.42
CA GLY A 46 -15.66 7.84 -12.14
C GLY A 46 -17.04 7.35 -11.79
N THR A 47 -17.08 6.40 -10.88
CA THR A 47 -18.30 5.87 -10.32
C THR A 47 -18.32 6.16 -8.82
N PHE A 48 -19.41 6.74 -8.34
CA PHE A 48 -19.56 7.16 -6.95
C PHE A 48 -20.75 6.45 -6.31
N SER A 49 -20.53 5.82 -5.16
CA SER A 49 -21.58 5.15 -4.40
C SER A 49 -21.78 5.81 -3.04
N HIS A 50 -22.89 5.51 -2.36
CA HIS A 50 -22.98 5.74 -0.93
C HIS A 50 -21.85 4.94 -0.25
N GLY A 51 -20.72 5.59 0.00
CA GLY A 51 -19.65 5.01 0.82
C GLY A 51 -20.16 4.72 2.23
N CYS A 52 -19.30 4.22 3.12
CA CYS A 52 -19.66 4.19 4.53
C CYS A 52 -19.87 5.64 5.06
N CYS A 53 -20.76 5.78 6.05
CA CYS A 53 -20.96 6.96 6.90
C CYS A 53 -21.85 8.12 6.37
N ASN A 54 -22.99 7.84 5.73
CA ASN A 54 -23.99 8.87 5.33
C ASN A 54 -23.37 10.04 4.56
N ARG A 55 -22.97 9.75 3.32
CA ARG A 55 -22.54 10.77 2.36
C ARG A 55 -23.76 11.30 1.60
N GLY A 56 -23.59 12.44 0.96
CA GLY A 56 -24.70 13.15 0.32
C GLY A 56 -25.48 12.27 -0.66
N THR A 57 -26.79 12.50 -0.69
CA THR A 57 -27.76 11.87 -1.57
C THR A 57 -28.02 12.75 -2.79
N GLU A 58 -28.72 12.22 -3.80
CA GLU A 58 -29.29 13.02 -4.90
C GLU A 58 -29.96 14.32 -4.42
N LYS A 59 -30.68 14.27 -3.30
CA LYS A 59 -31.50 15.38 -2.78
C LYS A 59 -30.68 16.50 -2.16
N ASP A 60 -29.42 16.24 -1.83
CA ASP A 60 -28.53 17.22 -1.21
C ASP A 60 -27.82 18.08 -2.26
N GLY A 61 -28.07 17.82 -3.56
CA GLY A 61 -27.55 18.59 -4.68
C GLY A 61 -28.17 20.00 -4.83
N PRO A 62 -27.64 20.82 -5.77
CA PRO A 62 -26.67 20.46 -6.80
C PRO A 62 -25.26 20.21 -6.27
N TYR A 63 -24.57 19.23 -6.86
CA TYR A 63 -23.16 18.95 -6.59
C TYR A 63 -22.27 19.71 -7.56
N PHE A 64 -21.06 20.05 -7.11
CA PHE A 64 -20.04 20.76 -7.86
C PHE A 64 -18.71 20.04 -7.73
N ALA A 65 -17.87 20.22 -8.75
CA ALA A 65 -16.48 19.81 -8.70
C ALA A 65 -15.59 20.97 -8.27
N TYR A 66 -14.72 20.73 -7.30
CA TYR A 66 -13.75 21.70 -6.80
C TYR A 66 -12.33 21.16 -6.91
N LEU A 67 -11.45 21.92 -7.57
CA LEU A 67 -10.03 21.63 -7.61
C LEU A 67 -9.37 22.15 -6.32
N VAL A 68 -8.73 21.25 -5.57
CA VAL A 68 -8.03 21.59 -4.32
C VAL A 68 -6.63 21.00 -4.31
N ARG A 69 -5.70 21.68 -3.64
CA ARG A 69 -4.36 21.12 -3.42
C ARG A 69 -4.48 19.83 -2.60
N ALA A 70 -3.80 18.79 -3.06
CA ALA A 70 -3.79 17.51 -2.35
C ALA A 70 -3.18 17.72 -0.95
N HIS A 71 -3.92 17.26 0.05
CA HIS A 71 -3.50 17.25 1.45
C HIS A 71 -3.54 15.81 1.97
N HIS A 72 -2.72 15.53 2.96
CA HIS A 72 -2.75 14.25 3.67
C HIS A 72 -3.55 14.43 4.96
N GLY A 73 -4.64 13.69 5.14
CA GLY A 73 -5.43 13.73 6.38
C GLY A 73 -6.94 13.76 6.16
N GLU A 74 -7.66 14.10 7.22
CA GLU A 74 -9.11 14.31 7.21
C GLU A 74 -9.49 15.44 6.24
N ILE A 75 -10.61 15.29 5.53
CA ILE A 75 -11.08 16.26 4.55
C ILE A 75 -11.46 17.54 5.30
N PRO A 76 -10.68 18.63 5.18
CA PRO A 76 -10.99 19.87 5.84
C PRO A 76 -12.26 20.50 5.20
N PRO A 77 -12.89 21.47 5.87
CA PRO A 77 -13.83 22.38 5.21
C PRO A 77 -13.21 22.89 3.90
N LEU A 78 -14.04 23.12 2.87
CA LEU A 78 -13.58 23.53 1.55
C LEU A 78 -12.51 24.63 1.67
N PRO A 79 -11.25 24.37 1.24
CA PRO A 79 -10.19 25.35 1.36
C PRO A 79 -10.54 26.66 0.64
N LYS A 80 -10.09 27.80 1.17
CA LYS A 80 -10.36 29.12 0.56
C LYS A 80 -9.78 29.26 -0.85
N ASP A 81 -8.77 28.47 -1.18
CA ASP A 81 -8.13 28.40 -2.50
C ASP A 81 -8.75 27.33 -3.40
N ALA A 82 -9.87 26.72 -3.02
CA ALA A 82 -10.62 25.80 -3.87
C ALA A 82 -11.16 26.53 -5.09
N ILE A 83 -10.98 25.93 -6.27
CA ILE A 83 -11.47 26.49 -7.53
C ILE A 83 -12.68 25.68 -7.95
N ASN A 84 -13.84 26.33 -8.05
CA ASN A 84 -15.03 25.72 -8.62
C ASN A 84 -14.80 25.46 -10.11
N LEU A 85 -14.89 24.19 -10.51
CA LEU A 85 -14.63 23.74 -11.87
C LEU A 85 -15.89 23.79 -12.71
N GLU A 86 -16.97 23.19 -12.23
CA GLU A 86 -18.29 23.17 -12.88
C GLU A 86 -19.34 22.43 -12.00
N PRO A 87 -20.65 22.69 -12.21
CA PRO A 87 -21.71 21.87 -11.64
C PRO A 87 -21.71 20.45 -12.23
N LEU A 88 -22.08 19.45 -11.43
CA LEU A 88 -22.24 18.07 -11.89
C LEU A 88 -23.70 17.83 -12.31
N PRO A 89 -24.00 17.70 -13.61
CA PRO A 89 -25.39 17.62 -14.09
C PRO A 89 -26.07 16.27 -13.81
N ASN A 90 -25.31 15.21 -13.51
CA ASN A 90 -25.75 13.81 -13.61
C ASN A 90 -25.83 13.05 -12.27
N VAL A 91 -26.00 13.73 -11.13
CA VAL A 91 -26.23 13.05 -9.84
C VAL A 91 -27.74 12.90 -9.60
N GLN A 92 -28.34 11.88 -10.21
CA GLN A 92 -29.76 11.54 -10.07
C GLN A 92 -29.95 10.03 -9.94
N GLY A 93 -30.98 9.61 -9.21
CA GLY A 93 -31.31 8.21 -8.94
C GLY A 93 -30.51 7.61 -7.79
N GLU A 94 -30.69 6.30 -7.63
CA GLU A 94 -29.91 5.50 -6.68
C GLU A 94 -28.49 5.29 -7.23
N PRO A 95 -27.45 5.40 -6.38
CA PRO A 95 -26.10 5.08 -6.81
C PRO A 95 -25.93 3.59 -7.14
N PRO A 96 -24.87 3.23 -7.87
CA PRO A 96 -23.73 4.08 -8.26
C PRO A 96 -24.07 5.17 -9.29
N TRP A 97 -23.55 6.38 -9.07
CA TRP A 97 -23.62 7.47 -10.04
C TRP A 97 -22.38 7.49 -10.93
N ASP A 98 -22.58 7.45 -12.23
CA ASP A 98 -21.51 7.64 -13.21
C ASP A 98 -21.29 9.13 -13.45
N VAL A 99 -20.12 9.60 -13.06
CA VAL A 99 -19.72 11.00 -13.16
C VAL A 99 -18.64 11.13 -14.23
N THR A 100 -18.90 12.01 -15.19
CA THR A 100 -17.89 12.46 -16.15
C THR A 100 -17.64 13.94 -15.92
N LEU A 101 -16.36 14.31 -15.90
CA LEU A 101 -15.93 15.68 -15.68
C LEU A 101 -14.90 16.06 -16.75
N SER A 102 -15.10 17.22 -17.38
CA SER A 102 -14.18 17.78 -18.36
C SER A 102 -14.03 19.26 -18.07
N PHE A 103 -12.80 19.73 -17.91
CA PHE A 103 -12.54 21.16 -17.67
C PHE A 103 -11.16 21.54 -18.17
N THR A 104 -10.96 22.85 -18.40
CA THR A 104 -9.64 23.40 -18.68
C THR A 104 -8.90 23.64 -17.37
N VAL A 105 -7.71 23.06 -17.23
CA VAL A 105 -6.90 23.19 -16.01
C VAL A 105 -6.56 24.66 -15.76
N PRO A 106 -6.96 25.23 -14.61
CA PRO A 106 -6.73 26.63 -14.30
C PRO A 106 -5.25 26.93 -14.08
N ASP A 107 -4.88 28.22 -14.15
CA ASP A 107 -3.53 28.68 -13.84
C ASP A 107 -3.28 28.63 -12.33
N VAL A 108 -2.72 27.50 -11.87
CA VAL A 108 -2.44 27.22 -10.47
C VAL A 108 -1.01 26.73 -10.27
N PRO A 109 -0.42 26.93 -9.07
CA PRO A 109 0.96 26.52 -8.83
C PRO A 109 1.11 25.00 -8.95
N SER A 110 2.19 24.55 -9.59
CA SER A 110 2.45 23.13 -9.80
C SER A 110 2.41 22.31 -8.50
N GLY A 111 1.90 21.08 -8.58
CA GLY A 111 1.75 20.21 -7.43
C GLY A 111 0.69 19.13 -7.63
N ALA A 112 0.47 18.32 -6.61
CA ALA A 112 -0.63 17.34 -6.59
C ALA A 112 -1.94 18.04 -6.22
N TYR A 113 -3.01 17.67 -6.92
CA TYR A 113 -4.36 18.19 -6.73
C TYR A 113 -5.35 17.03 -6.65
N ASN A 114 -6.44 17.26 -5.92
CA ASN A 114 -7.61 16.39 -5.89
C ASN A 114 -8.82 17.17 -6.41
N VAL A 115 -9.82 16.45 -6.94
CA VAL A 115 -11.10 17.02 -7.32
C VAL A 115 -12.18 16.57 -6.33
N LEU A 116 -12.54 17.47 -5.41
CA LEU A 116 -13.61 17.23 -4.45
C LEU A 116 -14.96 17.40 -5.13
N LEU A 117 -15.86 16.45 -4.90
CA LEU A 117 -17.24 16.50 -5.37
C LEU A 117 -18.14 16.68 -4.13
N CYS A 118 -18.81 17.81 -4.02
CA CYS A 118 -19.64 18.16 -2.86
C CYS A 118 -20.79 19.08 -3.28
N ASN A 119 -21.84 19.22 -2.47
CA ASN A 119 -22.82 20.28 -2.65
C ASN A 119 -22.23 21.66 -2.32
N ASP A 120 -22.91 22.77 -2.59
CA ASP A 120 -22.48 24.09 -2.10
C ASP A 120 -23.18 24.36 -0.75
N PRO A 121 -22.48 24.63 0.38
CA PRO A 121 -21.05 24.95 0.57
C PRO A 121 -20.17 23.80 1.12
N CYS A 122 -20.21 22.62 0.50
CA CYS A 122 -19.58 21.36 0.90
C CYS A 122 -19.99 20.87 2.30
N THR A 123 -21.30 20.79 2.58
CA THR A 123 -21.79 20.07 3.76
C THR A 123 -21.78 18.56 3.54
N ASP A 124 -22.02 18.15 2.30
CA ASP A 124 -22.17 16.76 1.91
C ASP A 124 -21.29 16.43 0.71
N PHE A 125 -20.51 15.36 0.82
CA PHE A 125 -19.62 14.88 -0.23
C PHE A 125 -20.27 13.79 -1.06
N LEU A 126 -19.99 13.78 -2.36
CA LEU A 126 -20.39 12.71 -3.25
C LEU A 126 -19.41 11.53 -3.09
N GLY A 127 -19.86 10.49 -2.39
CA GLY A 127 -19.11 9.25 -2.21
C GLY A 127 -17.81 9.37 -1.42
N ASP A 128 -17.14 8.24 -1.20
CA ASP A 128 -15.84 8.09 -0.56
C ASP A 128 -14.69 8.40 -1.50
N SER A 129 -14.57 9.68 -1.87
CA SER A 129 -13.58 10.23 -2.80
C SER A 129 -12.15 9.72 -2.55
N MET A 130 -11.82 8.58 -3.14
CA MET A 130 -10.49 7.97 -3.16
C MET A 130 -9.97 8.02 -4.60
N GLY A 131 -8.72 8.44 -4.79
CA GLY A 131 -8.08 8.41 -6.11
C GLY A 131 -8.49 9.52 -7.10
N ASN A 132 -9.26 10.52 -6.67
CA ASN A 132 -9.75 11.63 -7.49
C ASN A 132 -8.71 12.71 -7.86
N GLY A 133 -7.44 12.37 -7.98
CA GLY A 133 -6.35 13.36 -8.09
C GLY A 133 -5.42 13.19 -9.28
N PHE A 134 -4.78 14.30 -9.66
CA PHE A 134 -3.75 14.37 -10.70
C PHE A 134 -2.69 15.42 -10.32
N THR A 135 -1.61 15.51 -11.10
CA THR A 135 -0.57 16.52 -10.89
C THR A 135 -0.72 17.68 -11.85
N VAL A 136 -0.70 18.92 -11.35
CA VAL A 136 -0.50 20.10 -12.20
C VAL A 136 1.00 20.31 -12.39
N ALA A 137 1.46 20.23 -13.63
CA ALA A 137 2.83 20.46 -14.05
C ALA A 137 3.03 21.93 -14.47
N PRO A 138 4.26 22.47 -14.41
CA PRO A 138 4.53 23.87 -14.75
C PRO A 138 4.51 24.13 -16.27
N SER A 139 4.57 23.10 -17.10
CA SER A 139 4.51 23.22 -18.55
C SER A 139 3.99 21.92 -19.18
N PRO A 140 3.44 21.98 -20.41
CA PRO A 140 2.95 20.80 -21.13
C PRO A 140 4.01 19.71 -21.30
N GLU A 141 5.26 20.09 -21.62
CA GLU A 141 6.37 19.14 -21.79
C GLU A 141 6.65 18.37 -20.49
N ARG A 142 6.54 19.05 -19.33
CA ARG A 142 6.69 18.39 -18.03
C ARG A 142 5.49 17.51 -17.67
N ALA A 143 4.28 17.87 -18.10
CA ALA A 143 3.09 17.04 -17.93
C ALA A 143 3.25 15.73 -18.72
N GLU A 144 3.69 15.81 -19.97
CA GLU A 144 3.93 14.65 -20.84
C GLU A 144 5.02 13.72 -20.30
N MET A 145 6.09 14.28 -19.71
CA MET A 145 7.17 13.49 -19.10
C MET A 145 6.78 12.87 -17.75
N HIS A 146 5.67 13.29 -17.14
CA HIS A 146 5.29 12.87 -15.80
C HIS A 146 5.17 11.35 -15.62
N PRO A 147 4.54 10.58 -16.53
CA PRO A 147 4.43 9.12 -16.38
C PRO A 147 5.79 8.42 -16.39
N VAL A 148 6.74 8.93 -17.17
CA VAL A 148 8.12 8.40 -17.23
C VAL A 148 8.83 8.67 -15.91
N ILE A 149 8.79 9.91 -15.42
CA ILE A 149 9.39 10.31 -14.15
C ILE A 149 8.78 9.51 -12.99
N HIS A 150 7.46 9.37 -12.96
CA HIS A 150 6.76 8.59 -11.95
C HIS A 150 7.20 7.12 -11.96
N ARG A 151 7.24 6.48 -13.14
CA ARG A 151 7.71 5.09 -13.29
C ARG A 151 9.15 4.92 -12.77
N LEU A 152 10.04 5.86 -13.08
CA LEU A 152 11.42 5.84 -12.61
C LEU A 152 11.50 5.97 -11.09
N ARG A 153 10.75 6.91 -10.50
CA ARG A 153 10.68 7.10 -9.04
C ARG A 153 10.17 5.85 -8.33
N THR A 154 9.09 5.24 -8.83
CA THR A 154 8.52 4.01 -8.26
C THR A 154 9.50 2.84 -8.34
N ARG A 155 10.21 2.69 -9.46
CA ARG A 155 11.27 1.68 -9.59
C ARG A 155 12.42 1.93 -8.62
N LEU A 156 12.88 3.17 -8.48
CA LEU A 156 13.94 3.54 -7.54
C LEU A 156 13.52 3.24 -6.10
N ALA A 157 12.32 3.66 -5.70
CA ALA A 157 11.79 3.39 -4.37
C ALA A 157 11.71 1.89 -4.06
N LYS A 158 11.30 1.07 -5.04
CA LYS A 158 11.31 -0.39 -4.92
C LYS A 158 12.72 -0.93 -4.69
N HIS A 159 13.71 -0.46 -5.46
CA HIS A 159 15.10 -0.90 -5.30
C HIS A 159 15.66 -0.51 -3.93
N ILE A 160 15.40 0.72 -3.47
CA ILE A 160 15.80 1.18 -2.13
C ILE A 160 15.22 0.27 -1.05
N ARG A 161 13.93 -0.09 -1.12
CA ARG A 161 13.29 -1.01 -0.17
C ARG A 161 13.94 -2.40 -0.19
N LEU A 162 14.22 -2.94 -1.37
CA LEU A 162 14.87 -4.24 -1.51
C LEU A 162 16.30 -4.25 -0.96
N LEU A 163 17.08 -3.20 -1.22
CA LEU A 163 18.43 -3.06 -0.69
C LEU A 163 18.43 -2.97 0.83
N ARG A 164 17.53 -2.18 1.42
CA ARG A 164 17.38 -2.10 2.89
C ARG A 164 17.06 -3.47 3.51
N ALA A 165 16.07 -4.17 2.98
CA ALA A 165 15.71 -5.50 3.45
C ALA A 165 16.88 -6.50 3.32
N ARG A 166 17.73 -6.34 2.30
CA ARG A 166 18.91 -7.18 2.12
C ARG A 166 20.02 -6.86 3.10
N ILE A 167 20.27 -5.57 3.38
CA ILE A 167 21.22 -5.13 4.41
C ILE A 167 20.81 -5.68 5.78
N GLU A 168 19.55 -5.50 6.18
CA GLU A 168 19.02 -6.03 7.44
C GLU A 168 19.20 -7.55 7.56
N ARG A 169 18.97 -8.28 6.46
CA ARG A 169 19.18 -9.72 6.41
C ARG A 169 20.66 -10.11 6.58
N LEU A 170 21.57 -9.40 5.91
CA LEU A 170 23.01 -9.65 6.02
C LEU A 170 23.53 -9.37 7.44
N GLU A 171 23.07 -8.29 8.07
CA GLU A 171 23.42 -7.97 9.46
C GLU A 171 22.94 -9.05 10.43
N LEU A 172 21.72 -9.58 10.24
CA LEU A 172 21.21 -10.68 11.04
C LEU A 172 22.07 -11.94 10.87
N GLN A 173 22.47 -12.26 9.65
CA GLN A 173 23.37 -13.39 9.38
C GLN A 173 24.74 -13.18 10.04
N HIS A 174 25.30 -11.98 9.96
CA HIS A 174 26.56 -11.66 10.59
C HIS A 174 26.51 -11.83 12.11
N ARG A 175 25.47 -11.29 12.77
CA ARG A 175 25.26 -11.47 14.22
C ARG A 175 25.16 -12.94 14.62
N ARG A 176 24.44 -13.76 13.83
CA ARG A 176 24.33 -15.21 14.07
C ARG A 176 25.68 -15.91 13.96
N LEU A 177 26.46 -15.59 12.92
CA LEU A 177 27.80 -16.16 12.74
C LEU A 177 28.73 -15.76 13.88
N GLN A 178 28.71 -14.48 14.29
CA GLN A 178 29.49 -14.01 15.44
C GLN A 178 29.13 -14.78 16.71
N SER A 179 27.85 -14.89 17.04
CA SER A 179 27.42 -15.64 18.23
C SER A 179 27.83 -17.12 18.19
N ALA A 180 27.82 -17.75 17.01
CA ALA A 180 28.25 -19.14 16.86
C ALA A 180 29.78 -19.29 16.98
N THR A 181 30.54 -18.29 16.51
CA THR A 181 31.99 -18.23 16.70
C THR A 181 32.34 -18.05 18.18
N ASP A 182 31.68 -17.11 18.86
CA ASP A 182 31.91 -16.83 20.29
C ASP A 182 31.64 -18.07 21.15
N GLN A 183 30.52 -18.76 20.91
CA GLN A 183 30.22 -20.04 21.58
C GLN A 183 31.30 -21.10 21.35
N ARG A 184 31.89 -21.18 20.15
CA ARG A 184 32.97 -22.14 19.87
C ARG A 184 34.27 -21.74 20.56
N VAL A 185 34.56 -20.45 20.64
CA VAL A 185 35.73 -19.94 21.38
C VAL A 185 35.60 -20.27 22.86
N ASP A 186 34.44 -20.01 23.46
CA ASP A 186 34.17 -20.33 24.87
C ASP A 186 34.36 -21.83 25.16
N LEU A 187 33.74 -22.70 24.35
CA LEU A 187 33.87 -24.16 24.48
C LEU A 187 35.32 -24.65 24.36
N LEU A 188 36.10 -24.06 23.44
CA LEU A 188 37.52 -24.42 23.29
C LEU A 188 38.35 -23.93 24.47
N SER A 189 38.05 -22.73 24.98
CA SER A 189 38.74 -22.15 26.13
C SER A 189 38.50 -22.98 27.39
N ASP A 190 37.27 -23.42 27.62
CA ASP A 190 36.91 -24.32 28.73
C ASP A 190 37.69 -25.64 28.63
N ARG A 191 37.77 -26.23 27.43
CA ARG A 191 38.47 -27.49 27.19
C ARG A 191 39.98 -27.37 27.36
N VAL A 192 40.58 -26.23 26.99
CA VAL A 192 41.99 -25.95 27.26
C VAL A 192 42.21 -25.84 28.78
N ALA A 193 41.37 -25.10 29.49
CA ALA A 193 41.48 -24.96 30.94
C ALA A 193 41.33 -26.30 31.68
N ASP A 194 40.47 -27.20 31.21
CA ASP A 194 40.34 -28.54 31.77
C ASP A 194 41.58 -29.41 31.52
N LEU A 195 42.21 -29.31 30.35
CA LEU A 195 43.46 -30.01 30.03
C LEU A 195 44.64 -29.50 30.87
N GLU A 196 44.73 -28.19 31.11
CA GLU A 196 45.77 -27.59 31.95
C GLU A 196 45.64 -27.99 33.44
N ARG A 197 44.44 -28.37 33.90
CA ARG A 197 44.23 -28.86 35.28
C ARG A 197 44.63 -30.33 35.49
N VAL A 198 44.90 -31.10 34.44
CA VAL A 198 45.38 -32.48 34.59
C VAL A 198 46.84 -32.43 35.07
N PRO A 199 47.14 -32.88 36.31
CA PRO A 199 48.52 -32.87 36.79
C PRO A 199 49.37 -33.81 35.93
N PRO A 200 50.67 -33.50 35.71
CA PRO A 200 51.54 -34.37 34.93
C PRO A 200 51.54 -35.77 35.55
N THR A 201 51.24 -36.77 34.73
CA THR A 201 51.32 -38.18 35.11
C THR A 201 52.75 -38.50 35.53
N GLU A 202 52.90 -39.26 36.62
CA GLU A 202 54.17 -39.68 37.25
C GLU A 202 55.19 -40.34 36.29
N GLU A 203 54.78 -40.68 35.08
CA GLU A 203 55.57 -41.33 34.03
C GLU A 203 56.61 -40.40 33.35
N ASP A 204 56.57 -39.09 33.60
CA ASP A 204 57.60 -38.12 33.16
C ASP A 204 58.73 -37.91 34.19
N ARG A 205 58.69 -38.61 35.34
CA ARG A 205 59.85 -38.75 36.24
C ARG A 205 60.68 -39.95 35.79
N SER A 206 61.53 -39.75 34.78
CA SER A 206 62.66 -40.67 34.59
C SER A 206 63.49 -40.71 35.89
N PRO A 207 63.75 -41.89 36.49
CA PRO A 207 64.65 -41.98 37.62
C PRO A 207 66.07 -41.68 37.13
N GLU A 208 66.72 -40.67 37.73
CA GLU A 208 68.16 -40.52 37.59
C GLU A 208 68.85 -41.85 37.97
N PRO A 209 69.76 -42.37 37.13
CA PRO A 209 70.47 -43.60 37.43
C PRO A 209 71.40 -43.35 38.62
N GLY A 210 71.19 -44.14 39.68
CA GLY A 210 71.71 -43.90 41.02
C GLY A 210 73.24 -43.96 41.18
N THR A 211 73.64 -43.58 42.40
CA THR A 211 74.97 -43.81 42.95
C THR A 211 74.85 -44.31 44.39
N ALA A 212 75.40 -45.52 44.54
CA ALA A 212 75.85 -46.30 45.69
C ALA A 212 75.80 -45.70 47.10
#